data_AF-A0A3D5PEW1-F1
#
_entry.id   AF-A0A3D5PEW1-F1
#
_cell.length_a   1.000
_cell.length_b   1.000
_cell.length_c   1.000
_cell.angle_alpha   90.00
_cell.angle_beta   90.00
_cell.angle_gamma   90.00
#
_symmetry.space_group_name_H-M   'P 1'
#
loop_
_entity.id
_entity.type
_entity.pdbx_description
1 polymer ?
#
loop_
_entity_poly.entity_id
_entity_poly.type
_entity_poly.pdbx_seq_one_letter_code
_entity_poly.pdbx_strand_id
1 'polypeptide(L)'
;MFFKIAAGVVAAVILFAIVYVLYVVLQYRRIEDEKTLEIKNPEAEKVRTKESYVVGTYNIGFGAYDKDFSFFMNKGRMLDGDRLIRGKYGKAASREAVVRNTEGAFSAARALKPDFMLFQEVDEKSHRARGVNQLEAAREAFRDYSSVYAENFHTAYLLYPLNDPHGKTRAGIVTLFSKQAEKSVRYSYPVSGGFAKYFDLDRCFSATYFPVSNSEKRLVLVNQHMSAYDRGGVVRRRQWETLSRFISSEYLKGNYVIVGGDFNHDIAGSIGYFPTRQQKPDWVYPLREEDLPEHFSFAASLNAPTCRCSEMPYTKGVNYTLVIDGFIVSDNVTVKEVENIDTGFEFTDHNPVKMTFVLDE
;
A
#
# COMPACT_ATOMS: atom_id res chain seq x y z
N MET A 1 3.13 -39.47 38.78
CA MET A 1 2.94 -39.66 37.33
C MET A 1 2.41 -38.39 36.66
N PHE A 2 1.31 -37.81 37.15
CA PHE A 2 0.74 -36.55 36.66
C PHE A 2 1.74 -35.38 36.57
N PHE A 3 2.51 -35.10 37.63
CA PHE A 3 3.52 -34.03 37.62
C PHE A 3 4.63 -34.21 36.58
N LYS A 4 5.03 -35.46 36.28
CA LYS A 4 6.04 -35.75 35.25
C LYS A 4 5.48 -35.53 33.85
N ILE A 5 4.21 -35.90 33.62
CA ILE A 5 3.51 -35.66 32.36
C ILE A 5 3.31 -34.14 32.14
N ALA A 6 2.83 -33.43 33.15
CA ALA A 6 2.65 -31.98 33.10
C ALA A 6 3.98 -31.24 32.82
N ALA A 7 5.06 -31.63 33.52
CA ALA A 7 6.39 -31.07 33.26
C ALA A 7 6.89 -31.37 31.83
N GLY A 8 6.64 -32.59 31.32
CA GLY A 8 6.98 -32.96 29.95
C GLY A 8 6.23 -32.14 28.90
N VAL A 9 4.93 -31.90 29.10
CA VAL A 9 4.11 -31.04 28.22
C VAL A 9 4.62 -29.59 28.24
N VAL A 10 4.90 -29.05 29.42
CA VAL A 10 5.46 -27.69 29.55
C VAL A 10 6.81 -27.57 28.85
N ALA A 11 7.70 -28.55 29.04
CA ALA A 11 9.00 -28.58 28.37
C ALA A 11 8.86 -28.64 26.84
N ALA A 12 7.92 -29.45 26.32
CA ALA A 12 7.65 -29.54 24.89
C ALA A 12 7.13 -28.21 24.31
N VAL A 13 6.23 -27.52 25.02
CA VAL A 13 5.71 -26.21 24.60
C VAL A 13 6.81 -25.16 24.59
N ILE A 14 7.67 -25.13 25.61
CA ILE A 14 8.82 -24.22 25.67
C ILE A 14 9.79 -24.51 24.53
N LEU A 15 10.13 -25.78 24.30
CA LEU A 15 11.02 -26.17 23.20
C LEU A 15 10.43 -25.76 21.85
N PHE A 16 9.14 -25.99 21.62
CA PHE A 16 8.45 -25.54 20.42
C PHE A 16 8.54 -24.02 20.24
N ALA A 17 8.30 -23.24 21.29
CA ALA A 17 8.41 -21.79 21.25
C ALA A 17 9.84 -21.33 20.91
N ILE A 18 10.86 -21.94 21.50
CA ILE A 18 12.27 -21.62 21.23
C ILE A 18 12.61 -21.94 19.76
N VAL A 19 12.24 -23.13 19.28
CA VAL A 19 12.49 -23.55 17.90
C VAL A 19 11.78 -22.63 16.91
N TYR A 20 10.54 -22.24 17.19
CA TYR A 20 9.78 -21.32 16.35
C TYR A 20 10.41 -19.92 16.32
N VAL A 21 10.82 -19.38 17.47
CA VAL A 21 11.51 -18.08 17.53
C VAL A 21 12.82 -18.14 16.75
N LEU A 22 13.60 -19.21 16.92
CA LEU A 22 14.84 -19.40 16.17
C LEU A 22 14.57 -19.47 14.65
N TYR A 23 13.53 -20.20 14.22
CA TYR A 23 13.11 -20.26 12.83
C TYR A 23 12.78 -18.87 12.26
N VAL A 24 12.02 -18.04 12.98
CA VAL A 24 11.70 -16.67 12.54
C VAL A 24 12.96 -15.79 12.46
N VAL A 25 13.82 -15.84 13.47
CA VAL A 25 15.05 -15.03 13.54
C VAL A 25 16.03 -15.41 12.44
N LEU A 26 16.20 -16.71 12.14
CA LEU A 26 17.12 -17.18 11.09
C LEU A 26 16.65 -16.83 9.67
N GLN A 27 15.36 -16.59 9.46
CA GLN A 27 14.82 -16.17 8.16
C GLN A 27 14.76 -14.65 7.97
N TYR A 28 15.06 -13.88 9.02
CA TYR A 28 15.03 -12.43 8.95
C TYR A 28 16.16 -11.91 8.07
N ARG A 29 15.79 -11.15 7.04
CA ARG A 29 16.69 -10.39 6.19
C ARG A 29 16.06 -9.04 5.86
N ARG A 30 16.87 -8.04 5.54
CA ARG A 30 16.41 -6.78 4.95
C ARG A 30 16.86 -6.69 3.51
N ILE A 31 16.06 -6.05 2.67
CA ILE A 31 16.44 -5.69 1.31
C ILE A 31 17.33 -4.46 1.40
N GLU A 32 18.39 -4.44 0.60
CA GLU A 32 19.29 -3.29 0.51
C GLU A 32 18.53 -2.01 0.11
N ASP A 33 19.01 -0.88 0.64
CA ASP A 33 18.52 0.43 0.22
C ASP A 33 19.05 0.78 -1.18
N GLU A 34 18.36 1.69 -1.86
CA GLU A 34 18.70 2.16 -3.22
C GLU A 34 18.86 1.01 -4.24
N LYS A 35 18.05 -0.04 -4.09
CA LYS A 35 18.11 -1.22 -4.95
C LYS A 35 17.56 -0.93 -6.33
N THR A 36 18.36 -1.11 -7.37
CA THR A 36 17.86 -1.06 -8.76
C THR A 36 16.87 -2.19 -9.02
N LEU A 37 15.75 -1.87 -9.65
CA LEU A 37 14.68 -2.80 -9.98
C LEU A 37 14.71 -3.17 -11.46
N GLU A 38 14.39 -4.43 -11.74
CA GLU A 38 14.22 -4.92 -13.11
C GLU A 38 12.95 -4.30 -13.71
N ILE A 39 13.13 -3.64 -14.86
CA ILE A 39 12.02 -3.18 -15.68
C ILE A 39 11.74 -4.24 -16.75
N LYS A 40 10.51 -4.74 -16.78
CA LYS A 40 10.03 -5.60 -17.87
C LYS A 40 9.26 -4.74 -18.86
N ASN A 41 9.88 -4.40 -19.99
CA ASN A 41 9.37 -3.44 -20.97
C ASN A 41 9.04 -4.11 -22.32
N PRO A 42 7.87 -3.82 -22.92
CA PRO A 42 7.75 -3.65 -24.37
C PRO A 42 8.38 -2.34 -24.85
N GLU A 43 8.62 -2.22 -26.17
CA GLU A 43 9.02 -0.96 -26.80
C GLU A 43 7.89 0.08 -26.64
N ALA A 44 8.22 1.26 -26.11
CA ALA A 44 7.25 2.30 -25.75
C ALA A 44 7.80 3.69 -26.01
N GLU A 45 6.93 4.68 -26.17
CA GLU A 45 7.33 6.08 -26.36
C GLU A 45 7.66 6.80 -25.04
N LYS A 46 8.46 7.86 -25.15
CA LYS A 46 8.78 8.78 -24.05
C LYS A 46 7.56 9.63 -23.66
N VAL A 47 7.58 10.17 -22.44
CA VAL A 47 6.62 11.21 -22.05
C VAL A 47 6.95 12.55 -22.72
N ARG A 48 5.97 13.45 -22.82
CA ARG A 48 6.04 14.73 -23.51
C ARG A 48 5.39 15.79 -22.63
N THR A 49 5.88 17.02 -22.72
CA THR A 49 5.19 18.17 -22.11
C THR A 49 3.91 18.48 -22.87
N LYS A 50 2.95 19.15 -22.21
CA LYS A 50 1.64 19.54 -22.78
C LYS A 50 0.70 18.40 -23.20
N GLU A 51 1.13 17.15 -23.14
CA GLU A 51 0.28 15.97 -23.31
C GLU A 51 -0.46 15.65 -22.01
N SER A 52 -1.70 15.16 -22.12
CA SER A 52 -2.51 14.74 -20.98
C SER A 52 -2.28 13.27 -20.70
N TYR A 53 -1.96 12.95 -19.44
CA TYR A 53 -1.74 11.59 -18.95
C TYR A 53 -2.74 11.22 -17.86
N VAL A 54 -2.96 9.92 -17.69
CA VAL A 54 -3.74 9.36 -16.58
C VAL A 54 -2.84 8.53 -15.68
N VAL A 55 -2.85 8.82 -14.38
CA VAL A 55 -2.24 7.97 -13.35
C VAL A 55 -3.31 7.47 -12.39
N GLY A 56 -3.26 6.18 -12.06
CA GLY A 56 -4.10 5.57 -11.05
C GLY A 56 -3.29 5.02 -9.88
N THR A 57 -3.88 5.01 -8.69
CA THR A 57 -3.35 4.27 -7.52
C THR A 57 -4.43 3.39 -6.89
N TYR A 58 -4.07 2.19 -6.46
CA TYR A 58 -5.00 1.25 -5.85
C TYR A 58 -4.32 0.21 -4.95
N ASN A 59 -4.62 0.26 -3.65
CA ASN A 59 -4.27 -0.80 -2.71
C ASN A 59 -5.27 -1.97 -2.85
N ILE A 60 -4.77 -3.16 -3.23
CA ILE A 60 -5.64 -4.31 -3.49
C ILE A 60 -5.85 -5.22 -2.28
N GLY A 61 -5.36 -4.84 -1.09
CA GLY A 61 -5.64 -5.54 0.18
C GLY A 61 -5.26 -7.02 0.15
N PHE A 62 -4.22 -7.36 -0.63
CA PHE A 62 -3.79 -8.72 -1.01
C PHE A 62 -4.94 -9.65 -1.44
N GLY A 63 -6.02 -9.10 -1.98
CA GLY A 63 -7.22 -9.80 -2.44
C GLY A 63 -8.05 -10.44 -1.31
N ALA A 64 -7.78 -10.10 -0.05
CA ALA A 64 -8.55 -10.62 1.09
C ALA A 64 -9.60 -9.63 1.59
N TYR A 65 -9.37 -8.33 1.44
CA TYR A 65 -10.12 -7.27 2.14
C TYR A 65 -11.46 -6.89 1.49
N ASP A 66 -12.13 -7.83 0.84
CA ASP A 66 -13.49 -7.61 0.34
C ASP A 66 -14.44 -7.13 1.45
N LYS A 67 -15.61 -6.63 1.06
CA LYS A 67 -16.59 -6.05 1.98
C LYS A 67 -16.94 -6.93 3.18
N ASP A 68 -16.79 -8.26 3.12
CA ASP A 68 -17.15 -9.16 4.21
C ASP A 68 -15.97 -9.45 5.15
N PHE A 69 -14.76 -9.08 4.75
CA PHE A 69 -13.54 -9.29 5.51
C PHE A 69 -13.38 -8.34 6.70
N SER A 70 -12.79 -8.87 7.77
CA SER A 70 -12.34 -8.09 8.94
C SER A 70 -10.98 -8.58 9.44
N PHE A 71 -10.02 -7.67 9.49
CA PHE A 71 -8.62 -7.98 9.78
C PHE A 71 -8.33 -8.04 11.27
N PHE A 72 -7.68 -9.11 11.72
CA PHE A 72 -7.45 -9.38 13.15
C PHE A 72 -6.65 -8.30 13.92
N MET A 73 -5.82 -7.51 13.22
CA MET A 73 -5.07 -6.43 13.86
C MET A 73 -5.91 -5.17 14.07
N ASN A 74 -7.01 -5.03 13.33
CA ASN A 74 -7.87 -3.86 13.39
C ASN A 74 -8.81 -3.91 14.60
N LYS A 75 -8.91 -2.77 15.25
CA LYS A 75 -9.80 -2.51 16.37
C LYS A 75 -10.43 -1.14 16.19
N GLY A 76 -11.70 -1.04 16.55
CA GLY A 76 -12.44 0.21 16.51
C GLY A 76 -13.48 0.25 17.62
N ARG A 77 -14.15 1.41 17.74
CA ARG A 77 -15.21 1.63 18.73
C ARG A 77 -16.41 2.23 18.05
N MET A 78 -17.60 1.75 18.40
CA MET A 78 -18.84 2.36 17.93
C MET A 78 -19.12 3.66 18.69
N LEU A 79 -19.87 4.56 18.05
CA LEU A 79 -20.45 5.73 18.70
C LEU A 79 -21.58 5.33 19.65
N ASP A 80 -22.33 4.28 19.33
CA ASP A 80 -23.39 3.76 20.19
C ASP A 80 -22.83 2.87 21.31
N GLY A 81 -22.88 3.38 22.54
CA GLY A 81 -22.52 2.61 23.74
C GLY A 81 -21.03 2.26 23.86
N ASP A 82 -20.14 2.94 23.12
CA ASP A 82 -18.68 2.76 23.18
C ASP A 82 -18.21 1.30 23.05
N ARG A 83 -18.93 0.50 22.25
CA ARG A 83 -18.62 -0.92 22.07
C ARG A 83 -17.33 -1.11 21.28
N LEU A 84 -16.37 -1.82 21.87
CA LEU A 84 -15.14 -2.24 21.18
C LEU A 84 -15.42 -3.35 20.16
N ILE A 85 -14.90 -3.18 18.95
CA ILE A 85 -14.95 -4.15 17.84
C ILE A 85 -13.53 -4.55 17.46
N ARG A 86 -13.36 -5.82 17.07
CA ARG A 86 -12.08 -6.37 16.62
C ARG A 86 -12.32 -7.27 15.42
N GLY A 87 -11.47 -7.14 14.41
CA GLY A 87 -11.49 -8.06 13.28
C GLY A 87 -11.01 -9.45 13.69
N LYS A 88 -11.18 -10.42 12.78
CA LYS A 88 -11.07 -11.85 13.13
C LYS A 88 -10.05 -12.62 12.30
N TYR A 89 -9.84 -12.21 11.05
CA TYR A 89 -9.19 -13.05 10.06
C TYR A 89 -7.77 -12.55 9.78
N GLY A 90 -6.84 -13.50 9.69
CA GLY A 90 -5.45 -13.29 9.30
C GLY A 90 -5.19 -13.56 7.82
N LYS A 91 -6.09 -14.24 7.11
CA LYS A 91 -5.92 -14.57 5.69
C LYS A 91 -7.24 -14.54 4.95
N ALA A 92 -7.19 -14.43 3.63
CA ALA A 92 -8.38 -14.46 2.78
C ALA A 92 -9.26 -15.67 3.04
N ALA A 93 -10.58 -15.54 2.83
CA ALA A 93 -11.54 -16.60 3.11
C ALA A 93 -11.25 -17.89 2.33
N SER A 94 -10.99 -17.78 1.03
CA SER A 94 -10.63 -18.90 0.14
C SER A 94 -9.73 -18.43 -1.00
N ARG A 95 -9.18 -19.37 -1.78
CA ARG A 95 -8.39 -19.03 -2.98
C ARG A 95 -9.25 -18.35 -4.04
N GLU A 96 -10.49 -18.81 -4.19
CA GLU A 96 -11.47 -18.29 -5.16
C GLU A 96 -11.83 -16.84 -4.81
N ALA A 97 -11.99 -16.52 -3.53
CA ALA A 97 -12.19 -15.14 -3.09
C ALA A 97 -11.02 -14.24 -3.52
N VAL A 98 -9.77 -14.67 -3.29
CA VAL A 98 -8.58 -13.91 -3.69
C VAL A 98 -8.54 -13.67 -5.20
N VAL A 99 -8.82 -14.71 -6.00
CA VAL A 99 -8.88 -14.58 -7.47
C VAL A 99 -9.93 -13.56 -7.89
N ARG A 100 -11.19 -13.71 -7.43
CA ARG A 100 -12.28 -12.78 -7.77
C ARG A 100 -11.95 -11.34 -7.39
N ASN A 101 -11.44 -11.14 -6.18
CA ASN A 101 -11.13 -9.82 -5.65
C ASN A 101 -9.97 -9.18 -6.42
N THR A 102 -8.93 -9.95 -6.73
CA THR A 102 -7.77 -9.49 -7.51
C THR A 102 -8.19 -9.11 -8.94
N GLU A 103 -8.96 -9.97 -9.61
CA GLU A 103 -9.46 -9.72 -10.96
C GLU A 103 -10.42 -8.53 -11.02
N GLY A 104 -11.31 -8.40 -10.03
CA GLY A 104 -12.22 -7.27 -9.89
C GLY A 104 -11.47 -5.95 -9.69
N ALA A 105 -10.47 -5.94 -8.80
CA ALA A 105 -9.61 -4.79 -8.57
C ALA A 105 -8.84 -4.37 -9.83
N PHE A 106 -8.24 -5.31 -10.56
CA PHE A 106 -7.56 -5.01 -11.82
C PHE A 106 -8.51 -4.58 -12.93
N SER A 107 -9.72 -5.13 -12.98
CA SER A 107 -10.74 -4.67 -13.93
C SER A 107 -11.16 -3.22 -13.66
N ALA A 108 -11.36 -2.85 -12.40
CA ALA A 108 -11.64 -1.48 -12.00
C ALA A 108 -10.48 -0.54 -12.36
N ALA A 109 -9.24 -0.96 -12.11
CA ALA A 109 -8.05 -0.19 -12.47
C ALA A 109 -7.88 -0.01 -13.99
N ARG A 110 -8.17 -1.03 -14.81
CA ARG A 110 -8.15 -0.92 -16.27
C ARG A 110 -9.22 0.02 -16.82
N ALA A 111 -10.38 0.08 -16.17
CA ALA A 111 -11.47 0.97 -16.59
C ALA A 111 -11.06 2.45 -16.52
N LEU A 112 -10.05 2.79 -15.71
CA LEU A 112 -9.46 4.13 -15.65
C LEU A 112 -8.70 4.52 -16.92
N LYS A 113 -8.31 3.53 -17.75
CA LYS A 113 -7.42 3.66 -18.91
C LYS A 113 -6.12 4.42 -18.57
N PRO A 114 -5.35 3.95 -17.56
CA PRO A 114 -4.21 4.70 -17.04
C PRO A 114 -3.01 4.62 -17.98
N ASP A 115 -2.22 5.68 -18.13
CA ASP A 115 -0.84 5.56 -18.65
C ASP A 115 0.10 4.95 -17.59
N PHE A 116 -0.21 5.20 -16.32
CA PHE A 116 0.55 4.72 -15.17
C PHE A 116 -0.40 4.18 -14.10
N MET A 117 -0.13 2.99 -13.56
CA MET A 117 -0.93 2.39 -12.50
C MET A 117 -0.06 1.93 -11.34
N LEU A 118 -0.38 2.40 -10.14
CA LEU A 118 0.35 2.15 -8.91
C LEU A 118 -0.46 1.21 -8.01
N PHE A 119 0.01 -0.02 -7.83
CA PHE A 119 -0.63 -0.99 -6.94
C PHE A 119 0.15 -1.18 -5.65
N GLN A 120 -0.59 -1.33 -4.55
CA GLN A 120 -0.06 -1.69 -3.23
C GLN A 120 -0.68 -3.00 -2.75
N GLU A 121 0.02 -3.68 -1.83
CA GLU A 121 -0.35 -5.00 -1.30
C GLU A 121 -0.55 -6.08 -2.35
N VAL A 122 0.38 -6.15 -3.30
CA VAL A 122 0.41 -7.22 -4.30
C VAL A 122 1.22 -8.40 -3.77
N ASP A 123 0.56 -9.52 -3.49
CA ASP A 123 1.18 -10.74 -2.96
C ASP A 123 1.66 -11.71 -4.05
N GLU A 124 2.82 -12.31 -3.81
CA GLU A 124 3.43 -13.35 -4.64
C GLU A 124 3.35 -14.70 -3.93
N LYS A 125 2.22 -15.41 -4.11
CA LYS A 125 1.99 -16.76 -3.57
C LYS A 125 2.09 -16.85 -2.04
N SER A 126 1.77 -15.77 -1.33
CA SER A 126 1.70 -15.75 0.14
C SER A 126 0.58 -16.65 0.70
N HIS A 127 0.74 -17.06 1.96
CA HIS A 127 -0.30 -17.80 2.67
C HIS A 127 -1.55 -16.96 2.92
N ARG A 128 -1.37 -15.68 3.27
CA ARG A 128 -2.49 -14.73 3.48
C ARG A 128 -3.37 -14.55 2.25
N ALA A 129 -2.77 -14.67 1.07
CA ALA A 129 -3.42 -14.61 -0.24
C ALA A 129 -3.65 -16.01 -0.86
N ARG A 130 -3.64 -17.09 -0.05
CA ARG A 130 -3.98 -18.47 -0.48
C ARG A 130 -3.18 -18.97 -1.69
N GLY A 131 -1.90 -18.55 -1.77
CA GLY A 131 -0.99 -18.96 -2.83
C GLY A 131 -1.33 -18.39 -4.21
N VAL A 132 -2.19 -17.36 -4.31
CA VAL A 132 -2.44 -16.67 -5.59
C VAL A 132 -1.23 -15.81 -5.93
N ASN A 133 -0.86 -15.77 -7.21
CA ASN A 133 0.23 -14.93 -7.70
C ASN A 133 -0.35 -13.64 -8.30
N GLN A 134 -0.51 -12.62 -7.46
CA GLN A 134 -1.16 -11.37 -7.88
C GLN A 134 -0.27 -10.52 -8.78
N LEU A 135 1.06 -10.65 -8.66
CA LEU A 135 2.01 -9.99 -9.56
C LEU A 135 1.87 -10.51 -11.00
N GLU A 136 1.73 -11.82 -11.16
CA GLU A 136 1.48 -12.44 -12.46
C GLU A 136 0.11 -12.04 -13.01
N ALA A 137 -0.94 -12.08 -12.18
CA ALA A 137 -2.27 -11.60 -12.55
C ALA A 137 -2.28 -10.12 -12.96
N ALA A 138 -1.48 -9.25 -12.32
CA ALA A 138 -1.35 -7.84 -12.69
C ALA A 138 -0.73 -7.68 -14.08
N ARG A 139 0.35 -8.43 -14.36
CA ARG A 139 1.01 -8.46 -15.67
C ARG A 139 0.11 -9.03 -16.76
N GLU A 140 -0.69 -10.04 -16.43
CA GLU A 140 -1.68 -10.60 -17.36
C GLU A 140 -2.88 -9.69 -17.60
N ALA A 141 -3.26 -8.89 -16.61
CA ALA A 141 -4.31 -7.89 -16.74
C ALA A 141 -3.87 -6.72 -17.63
N PHE A 142 -2.61 -6.32 -17.56
CA PHE A 142 -2.04 -5.18 -18.30
C PHE A 142 -0.90 -5.67 -19.23
N ARG A 143 -1.21 -6.58 -20.16
CA ARG A 143 -0.19 -7.26 -21.00
C ARG A 143 0.62 -6.31 -21.88
N ASP A 144 0.01 -5.20 -22.27
CA ASP A 144 0.63 -4.19 -23.12
C ASP A 144 1.44 -3.16 -22.31
N TYR A 145 1.52 -3.33 -20.98
CA TYR A 145 2.23 -2.43 -20.09
C TYR A 145 3.55 -3.06 -19.69
N SER A 146 4.51 -2.18 -19.47
CA SER A 146 5.68 -2.51 -18.69
C SER A 146 5.35 -2.68 -17.22
N SER A 147 6.21 -3.38 -16.48
CA SER A 147 6.05 -3.53 -15.04
C SER A 147 7.36 -3.42 -14.27
N VAL A 148 7.26 -2.85 -13.08
CA VAL A 148 8.28 -2.90 -12.03
C VAL A 148 7.63 -3.41 -10.75
N TYR A 149 8.37 -4.25 -10.00
CA TYR A 149 7.95 -4.77 -8.71
C TYR A 149 8.99 -4.44 -7.64
N ALA A 150 8.57 -3.77 -6.57
CA ALA A 150 9.40 -3.52 -5.39
C ALA A 150 8.85 -4.33 -4.21
N GLU A 151 9.56 -5.40 -3.84
CA GLU A 151 9.26 -6.20 -2.65
C GLU A 151 9.34 -5.29 -1.41
N ASN A 152 8.24 -5.22 -0.66
CA ASN A 152 8.13 -4.41 0.55
C ASN A 152 7.65 -5.22 1.77
N PHE A 153 7.45 -6.52 1.58
CA PHE A 153 7.12 -7.45 2.65
C PHE A 153 7.66 -8.84 2.36
N HIS A 154 8.45 -9.38 3.29
CA HIS A 154 8.77 -10.81 3.31
C HIS A 154 8.96 -11.27 4.75
N THR A 155 8.35 -12.40 5.09
CA THR A 155 8.44 -12.95 6.45
C THR A 155 8.63 -14.46 6.44
N ALA A 156 9.11 -14.97 7.57
CA ALA A 156 8.89 -16.36 7.94
C ALA A 156 7.39 -16.64 8.10
N TYR A 157 7.03 -17.91 8.34
CA TYR A 157 5.65 -18.25 8.65
C TYR A 157 5.19 -17.58 9.97
N LEU A 158 4.25 -16.64 9.89
CA LEU A 158 3.69 -15.97 11.06
C LEU A 158 2.53 -16.78 11.64
N LEU A 159 2.78 -17.44 12.79
CA LEU A 159 1.79 -18.19 13.57
C LEU A 159 0.89 -17.28 14.42
N TYR A 160 0.36 -16.20 13.83
CA TYR A 160 -0.58 -15.29 14.49
C TYR A 160 -1.54 -14.68 13.45
N PRO A 161 -2.83 -14.51 13.76
CA PRO A 161 -3.53 -14.97 14.97
C PRO A 161 -3.57 -16.51 15.03
N LEU A 162 -3.60 -17.09 16.23
CA LEU A 162 -3.42 -18.56 16.41
C LEU A 162 -4.52 -19.39 15.75
N ASN A 163 -5.73 -18.86 15.66
CA ASN A 163 -6.90 -19.49 15.03
C ASN A 163 -6.93 -19.33 13.50
N ASP A 164 -6.22 -18.33 12.95
CA ASP A 164 -6.17 -18.08 11.51
C ASP A 164 -4.80 -17.50 11.10
N PRO A 165 -3.70 -18.27 11.19
CA PRO A 165 -2.35 -17.74 11.03
C PRO A 165 -2.13 -17.02 9.69
N HIS A 166 -1.54 -15.83 9.75
CA HIS A 166 -1.20 -15.02 8.57
C HIS A 166 -0.23 -15.76 7.63
N GLY A 167 0.66 -16.57 8.21
CA GLY A 167 1.55 -17.48 7.50
C GLY A 167 2.75 -16.79 6.87
N LYS A 168 3.39 -17.46 5.89
CA LYS A 168 4.55 -16.92 5.18
C LYS A 168 4.07 -15.95 4.09
N THR A 169 4.64 -14.75 4.07
CA THR A 169 4.25 -13.68 3.16
C THR A 169 5.42 -13.24 2.30
N ARG A 170 5.13 -12.93 1.03
CA ARG A 170 5.98 -12.18 0.11
C ARG A 170 5.08 -11.25 -0.69
N ALA A 171 5.28 -9.94 -0.55
CA ALA A 171 4.46 -8.93 -1.20
C ALA A 171 5.27 -7.67 -1.53
N GLY A 172 4.68 -6.82 -2.36
CA GLY A 172 5.30 -5.59 -2.79
C GLY A 172 4.32 -4.57 -3.34
N ILE A 173 4.90 -3.48 -3.81
CA ILE A 173 4.22 -2.48 -4.64
C ILE A 173 4.60 -2.72 -6.11
N VAL A 174 3.64 -2.50 -7.00
CA VAL A 174 3.81 -2.70 -8.45
C VAL A 174 3.50 -1.40 -9.17
N THR A 175 4.37 -1.00 -10.08
CA THR A 175 4.14 0.11 -10.99
C THR A 175 4.01 -0.46 -12.40
N LEU A 176 2.84 -0.29 -13.01
CA LEU A 176 2.59 -0.62 -14.41
C LEU A 176 2.55 0.65 -15.23
N PHE A 177 3.10 0.64 -16.43
CA PHE A 177 3.16 1.85 -17.26
C PHE A 177 3.23 1.54 -18.76
N SER A 178 2.65 2.41 -19.58
CA SER A 178 2.64 2.31 -21.06
C SER A 178 3.73 3.15 -21.74
N LYS A 179 4.57 3.86 -20.96
CA LYS A 179 5.60 4.80 -21.44
C LYS A 179 7.00 4.25 -21.17
N GLN A 180 7.99 4.72 -21.92
CA GLN A 180 9.38 4.30 -21.77
C GLN A 180 9.93 4.69 -20.39
N ALA A 181 10.43 3.72 -19.61
CA ALA A 181 11.18 3.99 -18.38
C ALA A 181 12.69 3.79 -18.58
N GLU A 182 13.51 4.70 -18.04
CA GLU A 182 14.98 4.62 -18.05
C GLU A 182 15.50 3.67 -16.96
N LYS A 183 14.98 3.86 -15.74
CA LYS A 183 15.38 3.08 -14.57
C LYS A 183 14.29 3.11 -13.51
N SER A 184 14.34 2.16 -12.59
CA SER A 184 13.53 2.16 -11.39
C SER A 184 14.34 1.73 -10.19
N VAL A 185 14.12 2.38 -9.05
CA VAL A 185 14.90 2.18 -7.82
C VAL A 185 13.96 2.04 -6.63
N ARG A 186 14.22 1.04 -5.78
CA ARG A 186 13.55 0.85 -4.48
C ARG A 186 14.37 1.55 -3.39
N TYR A 187 13.70 2.39 -2.62
CA TYR A 187 14.26 3.08 -1.45
C TYR A 187 13.60 2.58 -0.17
N SER A 188 14.41 2.16 0.79
CA SER A 188 13.95 1.63 2.06
C SER A 188 13.41 2.74 2.95
N TYR A 189 12.25 2.50 3.55
CA TYR A 189 11.76 3.34 4.63
C TYR A 189 12.39 2.93 5.96
N PRO A 190 12.59 3.88 6.90
CA PRO A 190 12.85 3.54 8.29
C PRO A 190 11.73 2.67 8.86
N VAL A 191 12.11 1.62 9.58
CA VAL A 191 11.21 0.64 10.21
C VAL A 191 11.39 0.61 11.73
N SER A 192 10.46 -0.03 12.43
CA SER A 192 10.52 -0.12 13.89
C SER A 192 11.75 -0.92 14.38
N GLY A 193 12.36 -0.47 15.48
CA GLY A 193 13.46 -1.17 16.13
C GLY A 193 12.99 -2.31 17.05
N GLY A 194 13.94 -2.98 17.73
CA GLY A 194 13.64 -3.99 18.74
C GLY A 194 13.13 -5.32 18.16
N PHE A 195 12.30 -6.05 18.91
CA PHE A 195 11.77 -7.36 18.49
C PHE A 195 10.64 -7.26 17.45
N ALA A 196 9.96 -6.11 17.38
CA ALA A 196 8.92 -5.86 16.38
C ALA A 196 9.45 -6.00 14.94
N LYS A 197 10.73 -5.69 14.72
CA LYS A 197 11.40 -5.77 13.41
C LYS A 197 11.27 -7.14 12.71
N TYR A 198 11.13 -8.24 13.47
CA TYR A 198 11.02 -9.60 12.93
C TYR A 198 9.63 -9.90 12.33
N PHE A 199 8.64 -9.08 12.66
CA PHE A 199 7.27 -9.15 12.16
C PHE A 199 6.92 -7.94 11.28
N ASP A 200 7.84 -6.97 11.19
CA ASP A 200 7.63 -5.72 10.50
C ASP A 200 7.84 -5.88 8.99
N LEU A 201 7.18 -5.01 8.24
CA LEU A 201 7.29 -4.92 6.80
C LEU A 201 8.67 -4.38 6.41
N ASP A 202 9.14 -4.70 5.21
CA ASP A 202 10.31 -4.07 4.61
C ASP A 202 9.85 -2.85 3.80
N ARG A 203 9.17 -1.93 4.51
CA ARG A 203 8.50 -0.77 3.92
C ARG A 203 9.47 -0.02 3.01
N CYS A 204 8.97 0.40 1.86
CA CYS A 204 9.73 1.12 0.87
C CYS A 204 8.81 2.00 0.03
N PHE A 205 9.43 2.85 -0.78
CA PHE A 205 8.84 3.38 -1.99
C PHE A 205 9.70 2.97 -3.18
N SER A 206 9.13 3.05 -4.38
CA SER A 206 9.86 2.88 -5.63
C SER A 206 9.73 4.13 -6.47
N ALA A 207 10.83 4.58 -7.09
CA ALA A 207 10.84 5.70 -8.00
C ALA A 207 11.22 5.21 -9.41
N THR A 208 10.32 5.42 -10.36
CA THR A 208 10.53 5.09 -11.78
C THR A 208 10.72 6.37 -12.57
N TYR A 209 11.77 6.40 -13.38
CA TYR A 209 12.22 7.59 -14.10
C TYR A 209 11.82 7.47 -15.57
N PHE A 210 10.97 8.38 -16.04
CA PHE A 210 10.49 8.45 -17.41
C PHE A 210 11.13 9.66 -18.10
N PRO A 211 11.92 9.48 -19.17
CA PRO A 211 12.53 10.57 -19.89
C PRO A 211 11.47 11.43 -20.58
N VAL A 212 11.62 12.75 -20.47
CA VAL A 212 10.78 13.71 -21.19
C VAL A 212 11.38 13.96 -22.57
N SER A 213 10.55 13.92 -23.61
CA SER A 213 10.98 14.11 -24.99
C SER A 213 11.58 15.50 -25.19
N ASN A 214 12.71 15.57 -25.89
CA ASN A 214 13.45 16.81 -26.17
C ASN A 214 13.86 17.59 -24.90
N SER A 215 14.11 16.89 -23.79
CA SER A 215 14.47 17.50 -22.50
C SER A 215 15.42 16.59 -21.72
N GLU A 216 16.22 17.19 -20.83
CA GLU A 216 17.03 16.49 -19.82
C GLU A 216 16.22 16.15 -18.56
N LYS A 217 15.00 16.67 -18.43
CA LYS A 217 14.11 16.41 -17.30
C LYS A 217 13.54 14.99 -17.39
N ARG A 218 13.20 14.42 -16.23
CA ARG A 218 12.38 13.20 -16.13
C ARG A 218 11.06 13.49 -15.44
N LEU A 219 10.04 12.70 -15.75
CA LEU A 219 8.95 12.43 -14.81
C LEU A 219 9.42 11.33 -13.86
N VAL A 220 9.48 11.65 -12.57
CA VAL A 220 9.78 10.72 -11.48
C VAL A 220 8.46 10.32 -10.84
N LEU A 221 8.01 9.11 -11.16
CA LEU A 221 6.80 8.54 -10.59
C LEU A 221 7.17 7.68 -9.38
N VAL A 222 6.70 8.09 -8.22
CA VAL A 222 6.93 7.41 -6.94
C VAL A 222 5.68 6.61 -6.56
N ASN A 223 5.84 5.30 -6.38
CA ASN A 223 4.84 4.44 -5.75
C ASN A 223 5.26 4.18 -4.30
N GLN A 224 4.37 4.44 -3.34
CA GLN A 224 4.68 4.30 -1.92
C GLN A 224 3.56 3.59 -1.15
N HIS A 225 3.93 3.00 -0.01
CA HIS A 225 2.99 2.48 0.98
C HIS A 225 3.62 2.60 2.38
N MET A 226 3.23 3.63 3.14
CA MET A 226 3.73 3.88 4.50
C MET A 226 3.17 2.91 5.55
N SER A 227 3.73 2.92 6.76
CA SER A 227 3.29 2.06 7.86
C SER A 227 1.94 2.47 8.49
N ALA A 228 0.91 1.64 8.37
CA ALA A 228 -0.39 1.84 9.03
C ALA A 228 -0.35 1.88 10.57
N TYR A 229 0.35 0.92 11.20
CA TYR A 229 0.37 0.77 12.67
C TYR A 229 1.64 1.36 13.27
N ASP A 230 1.51 2.52 13.90
CA ASP A 230 2.63 3.21 14.52
C ASP A 230 2.17 3.93 15.80
N ARG A 231 2.50 3.33 16.94
CA ARG A 231 2.09 3.87 18.24
C ARG A 231 2.80 5.21 18.47
N GLY A 232 2.04 6.30 18.40
CA GLY A 232 2.56 7.66 18.58
C GLY A 232 3.15 8.30 17.31
N GLY A 233 3.02 7.68 16.14
CA GLY A 233 3.38 8.29 14.85
C GLY A 233 4.88 8.53 14.61
N VAL A 234 5.76 7.90 15.38
CA VAL A 234 7.22 8.12 15.31
C VAL A 234 7.86 7.52 14.06
N VAL A 235 7.47 6.30 13.67
CA VAL A 235 7.97 5.63 12.46
C VAL A 235 7.47 6.35 11.23
N ARG A 236 6.16 6.63 11.13
CA ARG A 236 5.57 7.33 9.97
C ARG A 236 6.19 8.71 9.76
N ARG A 237 6.48 9.47 10.83
CA ARG A 237 7.20 10.74 10.71
C ARG A 237 8.57 10.58 10.04
N ARG A 238 9.35 9.57 10.43
CA ARG A 238 10.65 9.29 9.80
C ARG A 238 10.51 8.82 8.36
N GLN A 239 9.46 8.06 8.04
CA GLN A 239 9.15 7.66 6.66
C GLN A 239 8.81 8.87 5.81
N TRP A 240 7.99 9.79 6.35
CA TRP A 240 7.69 11.08 5.74
C TRP A 240 8.96 11.89 5.50
N GLU A 241 9.82 12.11 6.52
CA GLU A 241 11.09 12.83 6.37
C GLU A 241 12.02 12.23 5.29
N THR A 242 12.04 10.90 5.14
CA THR A 242 12.79 10.24 4.07
C THR A 242 12.19 10.53 2.69
N LEU A 243 10.86 10.42 2.55
CA LEU A 243 10.18 10.71 1.29
C LEU A 243 10.32 12.20 0.91
N SER A 244 10.10 13.13 1.85
CA SER A 244 10.18 14.57 1.62
C SER A 244 11.57 14.97 1.13
N ARG A 245 12.64 14.48 1.76
CA ARG A 245 14.01 14.72 1.28
C ARG A 245 14.24 14.19 -0.13
N PHE A 246 13.73 13.00 -0.44
CA PHE A 246 13.84 12.43 -1.78
C PHE A 246 13.13 13.29 -2.82
N ILE A 247 11.85 13.61 -2.63
CA ILE A 247 11.06 14.36 -3.63
C ILE A 247 11.55 15.79 -3.81
N SER A 248 11.98 16.47 -2.74
CA SER A 248 12.62 17.78 -2.84
C SER A 248 13.92 17.70 -3.65
N SER A 249 14.73 16.66 -3.43
CA SER A 249 15.98 16.49 -4.20
C SER A 249 15.74 16.24 -5.68
N GLU A 250 14.68 15.52 -6.04
CA GLU A 250 14.32 15.27 -7.44
C GLU A 250 13.75 16.52 -8.11
N TYR A 251 12.90 17.26 -7.42
CA TYR A 251 12.38 18.53 -7.92
C TYR A 251 13.50 19.56 -8.14
N LEU A 252 14.48 19.66 -7.23
CA LEU A 252 15.65 20.55 -7.40
C LEU A 252 16.55 20.18 -8.59
N LYS A 253 16.49 18.95 -9.10
CA LYS A 253 17.14 18.55 -10.36
C LYS A 253 16.37 19.01 -11.61
N GLY A 254 15.21 19.66 -11.42
CA GLY A 254 14.31 20.09 -12.48
C GLY A 254 13.32 19.01 -12.94
N ASN A 255 13.24 17.88 -12.24
CA ASN A 255 12.32 16.80 -12.60
C ASN A 255 10.87 17.14 -12.24
N TYR A 256 9.94 16.52 -12.95
CA TYR A 256 8.53 16.46 -12.57
C TYR A 256 8.37 15.33 -11.57
N VAL A 257 7.69 15.55 -10.45
CA VAL A 257 7.56 14.56 -9.38
C VAL A 257 6.10 14.30 -9.10
N ILE A 258 5.69 13.04 -9.19
CA ILE A 258 4.36 12.57 -8.78
C ILE A 258 4.58 11.44 -7.79
N VAL A 259 4.08 11.60 -6.58
CA VAL A 259 4.00 10.53 -5.58
C VAL A 259 2.58 10.04 -5.52
N GLY A 260 2.34 8.74 -5.69
CA GLY A 260 1.04 8.13 -5.48
C GLY A 260 1.13 6.88 -4.63
N GLY A 261 0.02 6.53 -3.99
CA GLY A 261 -0.06 5.35 -3.13
C GLY A 261 -0.97 5.54 -1.95
N ASP A 262 -0.86 4.59 -1.01
CA ASP A 262 -1.52 4.63 0.30
C ASP A 262 -0.60 5.32 1.32
N PHE A 263 -0.96 6.54 1.72
CA PHE A 263 -0.19 7.34 2.66
C PHE A 263 -0.39 6.93 4.11
N ASN A 264 -1.42 6.12 4.43
CA ASN A 264 -1.86 5.83 5.80
C ASN A 264 -2.02 7.09 6.68
N HIS A 265 -2.28 8.23 6.04
CA HIS A 265 -2.62 9.52 6.65
C HIS A 265 -3.81 10.09 5.90
N ASP A 266 -4.64 10.86 6.60
CA ASP A 266 -5.66 11.67 5.93
C ASP A 266 -4.97 12.80 5.14
N ILE A 267 -5.02 12.70 3.81
CA ILE A 267 -4.38 13.64 2.87
C ILE A 267 -5.37 14.63 2.25
N ALA A 268 -6.67 14.50 2.54
CA ALA A 268 -7.72 15.34 1.95
C ALA A 268 -8.52 16.13 2.98
N GLY A 269 -8.14 16.09 4.27
CA GLY A 269 -8.94 16.67 5.35
C GLY A 269 -10.28 15.97 5.54
N SER A 270 -10.31 14.65 5.28
CA SER A 270 -11.51 13.80 5.32
C SER A 270 -11.91 13.31 6.71
N ILE A 271 -11.12 13.58 7.77
CA ILE A 271 -11.48 13.24 9.15
C ILE A 271 -12.84 13.86 9.51
N GLY A 272 -13.82 13.00 9.79
CA GLY A 272 -15.19 13.43 10.12
C GLY A 272 -16.03 13.90 8.93
N TYR A 273 -15.52 13.78 7.70
CA TYR A 273 -16.23 14.20 6.49
C TYR A 273 -17.32 13.21 6.07
N PHE A 274 -17.02 11.90 6.07
CA PHE A 274 -17.96 10.87 5.64
C PHE A 274 -18.86 10.40 6.78
N PRO A 275 -20.15 10.07 6.51
CA PRO A 275 -21.04 9.52 7.52
C PRO A 275 -20.52 8.21 8.12
N THR A 276 -20.56 8.11 9.44
CA THR A 276 -20.09 6.94 10.17
C THR A 276 -20.83 6.74 11.49
N ARG A 277 -20.80 5.51 12.00
CA ARG A 277 -21.21 5.17 13.37
C ARG A 277 -20.04 4.70 14.23
N GLN A 278 -18.81 4.90 13.77
CA GLN A 278 -17.59 4.58 14.51
C GLN A 278 -16.89 5.85 15.00
N GLN A 279 -16.20 5.74 16.13
CA GLN A 279 -15.27 6.77 16.60
C GLN A 279 -14.08 6.85 15.65
N LYS A 280 -13.46 8.04 15.56
CA LYS A 280 -12.20 8.21 14.82
C LYS A 280 -11.16 7.24 15.36
N PRO A 281 -10.56 6.37 14.55
CA PRO A 281 -9.50 5.50 15.01
C PRO A 281 -8.26 6.28 15.48
N ASP A 282 -7.55 5.73 16.46
CA ASP A 282 -6.33 6.34 17.02
C ASP A 282 -5.18 6.39 16.01
N TRP A 283 -5.18 5.48 15.03
CA TRP A 283 -4.14 5.41 14.01
C TRP A 283 -4.30 6.47 12.91
N VAL A 284 -5.45 7.14 12.81
CA VAL A 284 -5.72 8.16 11.79
C VAL A 284 -5.11 9.49 12.21
N TYR A 285 -4.09 9.91 11.46
CA TYR A 285 -3.43 11.21 11.58
C TYR A 285 -3.52 11.95 10.23
N PRO A 286 -3.70 13.28 10.24
CA PRO A 286 -3.65 14.07 9.02
C PRO A 286 -2.21 14.30 8.56
N LEU A 287 -2.03 14.47 7.25
CA LEU A 287 -0.88 15.12 6.63
C LEU A 287 -1.43 16.35 5.89
N ARG A 288 -0.96 17.54 6.23
CA ARG A 288 -1.51 18.81 5.74
C ARG A 288 -0.58 19.47 4.73
N GLU A 289 -1.11 20.45 3.99
CA GLU A 289 -0.31 21.24 3.04
C GLU A 289 0.93 21.83 3.72
N GLU A 290 0.81 22.29 4.97
CA GLU A 290 1.94 22.80 5.75
C GLU A 290 3.02 21.75 6.09
N ASP A 291 2.69 20.45 6.01
CA ASP A 291 3.64 19.35 6.24
C ASP A 291 4.40 18.96 4.96
N LEU A 292 3.95 19.45 3.79
CA LEU A 292 4.58 19.22 2.50
C LEU A 292 5.89 20.01 2.36
N PRO A 293 6.91 19.47 1.67
CA PRO A 293 8.03 20.29 1.24
C PRO A 293 7.56 21.40 0.31
N GLU A 294 8.31 22.51 0.26
CA GLU A 294 8.05 23.58 -0.71
C GLU A 294 7.96 23.04 -2.13
N HIS A 295 7.09 23.65 -2.93
CA HIS A 295 6.79 23.28 -4.32
C HIS A 295 5.98 21.99 -4.53
N PHE A 296 5.28 21.54 -3.51
CA PHE A 296 4.39 20.39 -3.59
C PHE A 296 3.00 20.71 -3.05
N SER A 297 2.00 20.04 -3.62
CA SER A 297 0.60 20.12 -3.17
C SER A 297 -0.06 18.74 -3.21
N PHE A 298 -1.12 18.56 -2.45
CA PHE A 298 -1.95 17.36 -2.57
C PHE A 298 -2.84 17.41 -3.81
N ALA A 299 -2.93 16.28 -4.49
CA ALA A 299 -3.92 16.00 -5.51
C ALA A 299 -4.81 14.87 -5.00
N ALA A 300 -5.85 15.26 -4.25
CA ALA A 300 -6.81 14.39 -3.61
C ALA A 300 -8.24 14.89 -3.82
N SER A 301 -9.22 13.99 -3.75
CA SER A 301 -10.64 14.30 -3.90
C SER A 301 -11.43 13.82 -2.68
N LEU A 302 -12.58 14.45 -2.43
CA LEU A 302 -13.53 14.07 -1.38
C LEU A 302 -14.82 13.47 -1.96
N ASN A 303 -14.90 13.26 -3.28
CA ASN A 303 -16.11 12.74 -3.95
C ASN A 303 -16.55 11.35 -3.44
N ALA A 304 -15.59 10.52 -3.01
CA ALA A 304 -15.80 9.24 -2.34
C ALA A 304 -14.64 8.93 -1.39
N PRO A 305 -14.81 8.11 -0.34
CA PRO A 305 -13.68 7.67 0.49
C PRO A 305 -12.77 6.71 -0.29
N THR A 306 -11.47 6.73 0.02
CA THR A 306 -10.49 5.80 -0.58
C THR A 306 -10.20 4.59 0.29
N CYS A 307 -10.49 4.65 1.59
CA CYS A 307 -10.25 3.56 2.53
C CYS A 307 -11.40 3.44 3.54
N ARG A 308 -11.73 2.20 3.92
CA ARG A 308 -12.59 1.88 5.06
C ARG A 308 -11.79 1.25 6.19
N CYS A 309 -12.24 1.43 7.43
CA CYS A 309 -11.75 0.67 8.56
C CYS A 309 -12.26 -0.79 8.51
N SER A 310 -11.34 -1.73 8.70
CA SER A 310 -11.53 -3.17 8.42
C SER A 310 -11.57 -4.04 9.69
N GLU A 311 -12.04 -3.53 10.83
CA GLU A 311 -12.30 -4.29 12.07
C GLU A 311 -13.64 -5.05 12.05
N MET A 312 -14.51 -4.74 11.08
CA MET A 312 -15.79 -5.40 10.84
C MET A 312 -16.11 -5.42 9.34
N PRO A 313 -17.04 -6.27 8.88
CA PRO A 313 -17.59 -6.18 7.53
C PRO A 313 -18.05 -4.76 7.21
N TYR A 314 -17.89 -4.36 5.95
CA TYR A 314 -18.29 -3.05 5.46
C TYR A 314 -19.80 -2.91 5.46
N THR A 315 -20.26 -1.79 5.99
CA THR A 315 -21.63 -1.32 5.87
C THR A 315 -21.58 0.19 5.64
N LYS A 316 -22.15 0.63 4.51
CA LYS A 316 -22.16 2.05 4.12
C LYS A 316 -22.81 2.91 5.22
N GLY A 317 -22.14 4.01 5.57
CA GLY A 317 -22.57 4.92 6.64
C GLY A 317 -22.39 4.40 8.07
N VAL A 318 -21.82 3.20 8.24
CA VAL A 318 -21.51 2.61 9.55
C VAL A 318 -20.01 2.58 9.78
N ASN A 319 -19.24 2.02 8.85
CA ASN A 319 -17.78 1.98 8.99
C ASN A 319 -17.18 3.40 8.98
N TYR A 320 -16.04 3.58 9.65
CA TYR A 320 -15.24 4.78 9.52
C TYR A 320 -14.50 4.71 8.18
N THR A 321 -14.66 5.75 7.36
CA THR A 321 -14.06 5.84 6.03
C THR A 321 -13.35 7.19 5.87
N LEU A 322 -12.29 7.21 5.07
CA LEU A 322 -11.43 8.37 4.90
C LEU A 322 -10.71 8.33 3.54
N VAL A 323 -10.01 9.41 3.21
CA VAL A 323 -9.15 9.53 2.02
C VAL A 323 -7.69 9.48 2.47
N ILE A 324 -7.03 8.35 2.21
CA ILE A 324 -5.60 8.12 2.48
C ILE A 324 -4.81 7.75 1.24
N ASP A 325 -5.50 7.51 0.13
CA ASP A 325 -4.92 7.21 -1.16
C ASP A 325 -5.09 8.43 -2.05
N GLY A 326 -4.09 8.71 -2.87
CA GLY A 326 -4.12 9.86 -3.78
C GLY A 326 -2.72 10.21 -4.23
N PHE A 327 -2.49 11.50 -4.49
CA PHE A 327 -1.23 11.96 -5.05
C PHE A 327 -0.67 13.20 -4.34
N ILE A 328 0.65 13.34 -4.39
CA ILE A 328 1.38 14.58 -4.15
C ILE A 328 2.10 14.92 -5.45
N VAL A 329 2.01 16.16 -5.90
CA VAL A 329 2.58 16.61 -7.17
C VAL A 329 3.45 17.83 -6.97
N SER A 330 4.52 17.96 -7.76
CA SER A 330 5.34 19.17 -7.79
C SER A 330 4.69 20.29 -8.61
N ASP A 331 5.06 21.55 -8.36
CA ASP A 331 4.49 22.75 -9.01
C ASP A 331 4.51 22.73 -10.55
N ASN A 332 5.45 22.00 -11.15
CA ASN A 332 5.60 21.86 -12.61
C ASN A 332 4.70 20.77 -13.22
N VAL A 333 3.80 20.16 -12.43
CA VAL A 333 2.79 19.20 -12.86
C VAL A 333 1.42 19.84 -12.71
N THR A 334 0.79 20.20 -13.83
CA THR A 334 -0.57 20.71 -13.82
C THR A 334 -1.58 19.57 -13.66
N VAL A 335 -2.26 19.52 -12.53
CA VAL A 335 -3.39 18.60 -12.28
C VAL A 335 -4.66 19.14 -12.96
N LYS A 336 -5.34 18.28 -13.72
CA LYS A 336 -6.60 18.61 -14.41
C LYS A 336 -7.82 18.12 -13.63
N GLU A 337 -7.74 16.90 -13.11
CA GLU A 337 -8.84 16.27 -12.40
C GLU A 337 -8.28 15.20 -11.45
N VAL A 338 -8.93 15.05 -10.29
CA VAL A 338 -8.72 13.94 -9.36
C VAL A 338 -10.07 13.37 -8.96
N GLU A 339 -10.23 12.05 -9.11
CA GLU A 339 -11.47 11.35 -8.83
C GLU A 339 -11.20 10.06 -8.05
N ASN A 340 -11.89 9.87 -6.93
CA ASN A 340 -11.93 8.61 -6.22
C ASN A 340 -13.10 7.78 -6.79
N ILE A 341 -12.81 6.57 -7.27
CA ILE A 341 -13.79 5.72 -7.95
C ILE A 341 -14.47 4.82 -6.91
N ASP A 342 -15.73 5.10 -6.56
CA ASP A 342 -16.47 4.31 -5.56
C ASP A 342 -16.83 2.93 -6.11
N THR A 343 -16.06 1.91 -5.73
CA THR A 343 -16.35 0.50 -6.02
C THR A 343 -17.21 -0.15 -4.93
N GLY A 344 -17.64 0.62 -3.92
CA GLY A 344 -18.35 0.10 -2.76
C GLY A 344 -17.50 -0.80 -1.85
N PHE A 345 -16.16 -0.75 -1.97
CA PHE A 345 -15.22 -1.64 -1.29
C PHE A 345 -15.49 -3.13 -1.55
N GLU A 346 -15.99 -3.45 -2.76
CA GLU A 346 -16.40 -4.82 -3.10
C GLU A 346 -15.22 -5.78 -3.09
N PHE A 347 -14.06 -5.36 -3.61
CA PHE A 347 -12.90 -6.23 -3.84
C PHE A 347 -11.79 -6.09 -2.80
N THR A 348 -11.73 -4.93 -2.15
CA THR A 348 -10.69 -4.53 -1.19
C THR A 348 -11.25 -3.42 -0.31
N ASP A 349 -10.59 -3.12 0.81
CA ASP A 349 -10.97 -2.04 1.71
C ASP A 349 -10.51 -0.66 1.23
N HIS A 350 -10.00 -0.60 0.00
CA HIS A 350 -9.70 0.64 -0.69
C HIS A 350 -10.57 0.83 -1.95
N ASN A 351 -10.65 2.07 -2.40
CA ASN A 351 -11.18 2.46 -3.70
C ASN A 351 -10.03 3.03 -4.56
N PRO A 352 -9.99 2.77 -5.88
CA PRO A 352 -8.96 3.32 -6.74
C PRO A 352 -9.12 4.83 -6.88
N VAL A 353 -7.99 5.54 -6.99
CA VAL A 353 -7.95 6.98 -7.26
C VAL A 353 -7.34 7.20 -8.63
N LYS A 354 -7.96 8.09 -9.42
CA LYS A 354 -7.51 8.50 -10.74
C LYS A 354 -7.13 9.97 -10.70
N MET A 355 -5.99 10.31 -11.29
CA MET A 355 -5.59 11.68 -11.57
C MET A 355 -5.29 11.84 -13.06
N THR A 356 -5.78 12.92 -13.65
CA THR A 356 -5.38 13.38 -14.99
C THR A 356 -4.48 14.59 -14.84
N PHE A 357 -3.33 14.57 -15.51
CA PHE A 357 -2.30 15.61 -15.36
C PHE A 357 -1.59 15.92 -16.68
N VAL A 358 -0.90 17.05 -16.69
CA VAL A 358 -0.04 17.51 -17.79
C VAL A 358 1.29 17.94 -17.21
N LEU A 359 2.39 17.64 -17.92
CA LEU A 359 3.71 18.19 -17.59
C LEU A 359 3.87 19.58 -18.23
N ASP A 360 4.23 20.56 -17.43
CA ASP A 360 4.48 21.93 -17.89
C ASP A 360 5.79 22.00 -18.72
N GLU A 361 6.08 23.09 -19.42
CA GLU A 361 7.30 23.21 -20.24
C GLU A 361 8.62 23.32 -19.45
#